data_AF-A0A0B2UK96-F1
#
_entry.id   AF-A0A0B2UK96-F1
#
_cell.length_a   1.000
_cell.length_b   1.000
_cell.length_c   1.000
_cell.angle_alpha   90.00
_cell.angle_beta   90.00
_cell.angle_gamma   90.00
#
_symmetry.space_group_name_H-M   'P 1'
#
loop_
_entity.id
_entity.type
_entity.pdbx_description
1 polymer ?
#
loop_
_entity_poly.entity_id
_entity_poly.type
_entity_poly.pdbx_seq_one_letter_code
_entity_poly.pdbx_strand_id
1 'polypeptide(L)'
;MKYILFLIASIMATLSQENLGSVIISIRKLHEKTPYSTFYEVLGVSEASDIGTIKKQYQRIMRNKALFPEINKREDAIAIVTEAYNILKNKKDTYDMVLSNSYMYLGNKKNFNNNFYLLLLSGMASSITIIAAVFAFKRLMSMQAPKKHKNSNSKNSTLKKESLTNVHAPSSSKSSIKSKI
;
A
#
# COMPACT_ATOMS: atom_id res chain seq x y z
N MET A 1 -22.64 -2.73 7.55
CA MET A 1 -22.46 -3.28 6.18
C MET A 1 -21.30 -2.65 5.40
N LYS A 2 -21.09 -1.33 5.39
CA LYS A 2 -20.00 -0.68 4.62
C LYS A 2 -18.58 -1.21 4.94
N TYR A 3 -18.29 -1.54 6.20
CA TYR A 3 -16.98 -2.09 6.62
C TYR A 3 -16.73 -3.52 6.16
N ILE A 4 -17.78 -4.32 5.95
CA ILE A 4 -17.66 -5.70 5.47
C ILE A 4 -17.26 -5.70 3.99
N LEU A 5 -17.82 -4.80 3.18
CA LEU A 5 -17.41 -4.60 1.79
C LEU A 5 -15.93 -4.17 1.69
N PHE A 6 -15.48 -3.29 2.58
CA PHE A 6 -14.08 -2.86 2.62
C PHE A 6 -13.14 -4.01 3.00
N LEU A 7 -13.54 -4.86 3.95
CA LEU A 7 -12.77 -6.02 4.37
C LEU A 7 -12.69 -7.09 3.27
N ILE A 8 -13.80 -7.36 2.57
CA ILE A 8 -13.82 -8.27 1.41
C ILE A 8 -12.93 -7.72 0.28
N ALA A 9 -13.03 -6.42 -0.02
CA ALA A 9 -12.16 -5.80 -1.03
C ALA A 9 -10.68 -5.86 -0.64
N SER A 10 -10.35 -5.67 0.64
CA SER A 10 -8.98 -5.79 1.14
C SER A 10 -8.44 -7.21 1.02
N ILE A 11 -9.25 -8.23 1.35
CA ILE A 11 -8.85 -9.65 1.25
C ILE A 11 -8.67 -10.05 -0.22
N MET A 12 -9.55 -9.59 -1.11
CA MET A 12 -9.42 -9.83 -2.54
C MET A 12 -8.18 -9.14 -3.11
N ALA A 13 -7.88 -7.91 -2.68
CA ALA A 13 -6.65 -7.21 -3.08
C ALA A 13 -5.38 -7.96 -2.65
N THR A 14 -5.35 -8.55 -1.45
CA THR A 14 -4.20 -9.34 -1.00
C THR A 14 -4.05 -10.66 -1.75
N LEU A 15 -5.15 -11.38 -2.02
CA LEU A 15 -5.12 -12.63 -2.79
C LEU A 15 -4.72 -12.41 -4.26
N SER A 16 -5.07 -11.28 -4.85
CA SER A 16 -4.62 -10.91 -6.20
C SER A 16 -3.11 -10.64 -6.28
N GLN A 17 -2.47 -10.17 -5.20
CA GLN A 17 -1.02 -9.88 -5.22
C GLN A 17 -0.15 -11.14 -5.31
N GLU A 18 -0.51 -12.23 -4.65
CA GLU A 18 0.27 -13.48 -4.70
C GLU A 18 0.30 -14.07 -6.12
N ASN A 19 -0.85 -14.00 -6.81
CA ASN A 19 -0.93 -14.45 -8.20
C ASN A 19 -0.10 -13.58 -9.13
N LEU A 20 -0.12 -12.26 -8.94
CA LEU A 20 0.65 -11.31 -9.73
C LEU A 20 2.16 -11.57 -9.61
N GLY A 21 2.67 -11.75 -8.39
CA GLY A 21 4.10 -11.99 -8.16
C GLY A 21 4.61 -13.23 -8.86
N SER A 22 3.86 -14.34 -8.78
CA SER A 22 4.23 -15.59 -9.47
C SER A 22 4.27 -15.44 -11.00
N VAL A 23 3.31 -14.72 -11.58
CA VAL A 23 3.24 -14.48 -13.04
C VAL A 23 4.43 -13.64 -13.51
N ILE A 24 4.79 -12.58 -12.77
CA ILE A 24 5.95 -11.73 -13.09
C ILE A 24 7.26 -12.53 -13.05
N ILE A 25 7.43 -13.40 -12.05
CA ILE A 25 8.61 -14.26 -11.95
C ILE A 25 8.69 -15.21 -13.14
N SER A 26 7.57 -15.84 -13.51
CA SER A 26 7.50 -16.72 -14.68
C SER A 26 7.82 -15.98 -15.98
N ILE A 27 7.32 -14.75 -16.16
CA ILE A 27 7.66 -13.90 -17.33
C ILE A 27 9.15 -13.61 -17.38
N ARG A 28 9.75 -13.19 -16.25
CA ARG A 28 11.19 -12.93 -16.20
C ARG A 28 12.00 -14.18 -16.58
N LYS A 29 11.62 -15.33 -16.03
CA LYS A 29 12.26 -16.61 -16.32
C LYS A 29 12.11 -17.00 -17.80
N LEU A 30 10.98 -16.69 -18.43
CA LEU A 30 10.77 -16.90 -19.87
C LEU A 30 11.79 -16.09 -20.69
N HIS A 31 11.91 -14.79 -20.42
CA HIS A 31 12.82 -13.90 -21.15
C HIS A 31 14.30 -14.20 -20.88
N GLU A 32 14.63 -14.71 -19.70
CA GLU A 32 16.00 -15.14 -19.39
C GLU A 32 16.40 -16.44 -20.10
N LYS A 33 15.44 -17.35 -20.32
CA LYS A 33 15.72 -18.69 -20.86
C LYS A 33 15.40 -18.86 -22.35
N THR A 34 14.61 -17.96 -22.94
CA THR A 34 14.14 -18.08 -24.32
C THR A 34 14.07 -16.72 -25.01
N PRO A 35 14.13 -16.66 -26.35
CA PRO A 35 13.93 -15.41 -27.09
C PRO A 35 12.45 -15.02 -27.24
N TYR A 36 11.52 -15.85 -26.75
CA TYR A 36 10.08 -15.56 -26.85
C TYR A 36 9.67 -14.42 -25.93
N SER A 37 8.83 -13.54 -26.44
CA SER A 37 8.31 -12.39 -25.69
C SER A 37 7.13 -12.80 -24.81
N THR A 38 6.36 -13.81 -25.21
CA THR A 38 5.12 -14.22 -24.54
C THR A 38 4.96 -15.73 -24.41
N PHE A 39 4.18 -16.18 -23.42
CA PHE A 39 3.79 -17.59 -23.30
C PHE A 39 2.86 -18.05 -24.42
N TYR A 40 2.16 -17.12 -25.06
CA TYR A 40 1.36 -17.37 -26.26
C TYR A 40 2.24 -17.81 -27.42
N GLU A 41 3.37 -17.14 -27.63
CA GLU A 41 4.38 -17.52 -28.64
C GLU A 41 4.99 -18.90 -28.35
N VAL A 42 5.33 -19.19 -27.09
CA VAL A 42 5.88 -20.51 -26.69
C VAL A 42 4.95 -21.65 -27.09
N LEU A 43 3.64 -21.48 -26.91
CA LEU A 43 2.65 -22.50 -27.25
C LEU A 43 2.14 -22.39 -28.70
N GLY A 44 2.55 -21.36 -29.45
CA GLY A 44 2.09 -21.11 -30.82
C GLY A 44 0.57 -20.88 -30.91
N VAL A 45 0.00 -20.18 -29.93
CA VAL A 45 -1.44 -19.89 -29.83
C VAL A 45 -1.70 -18.39 -29.84
N SER A 46 -2.90 -17.99 -30.26
CA SER A 46 -3.36 -16.60 -30.17
C SER A 46 -3.78 -16.25 -28.73
N GLU A 47 -3.66 -14.99 -28.34
CA GLU A 47 -4.13 -14.45 -27.04
C GLU A 47 -5.63 -14.68 -26.79
N ALA A 48 -6.42 -14.77 -27.87
CA ALA A 48 -7.86 -15.04 -27.84
C ALA A 48 -8.20 -16.55 -27.77
N SER A 49 -7.20 -17.43 -27.75
CA SER A 49 -7.45 -18.88 -27.76
C SER A 49 -8.11 -19.35 -26.47
N ASP A 50 -9.06 -20.28 -26.61
CA ASP A 50 -9.70 -20.92 -25.47
C ASP A 50 -8.76 -21.94 -24.80
N ILE A 51 -9.09 -22.31 -23.56
CA ILE A 51 -8.29 -23.25 -22.79
C ILE A 51 -8.21 -24.65 -23.44
N GLY A 52 -9.23 -25.04 -24.20
CA GLY A 52 -9.23 -26.29 -24.96
C GLY A 52 -8.17 -26.30 -26.05
N THR A 53 -8.07 -25.22 -26.82
CA THR A 53 -7.03 -25.04 -27.85
C THR A 53 -5.64 -24.99 -27.22
N ILE A 54 -5.47 -24.25 -26.13
CA ILE A 54 -4.19 -24.17 -25.39
C ILE A 54 -3.75 -25.56 -24.92
N LYS A 55 -4.67 -26.36 -24.35
CA LYS A 55 -4.39 -27.73 -23.90
C LYS A 55 -4.01 -28.66 -25.06
N LYS A 56 -4.71 -28.56 -26.20
CA LYS A 56 -4.39 -29.37 -27.39
C LYS A 56 -2.99 -29.04 -27.92
N GLN A 57 -2.63 -27.77 -27.99
CA GLN A 57 -1.29 -27.37 -28.44
C GLN A 57 -0.20 -27.78 -27.47
N TYR A 58 -0.42 -27.62 -26.16
CA TYR A 58 0.49 -28.15 -25.14
C TYR A 58 0.76 -29.65 -25.33
N GLN A 59 -0.29 -30.46 -25.53
CA GLN A 59 -0.15 -31.90 -25.76
C GLN A 59 0.58 -32.22 -27.06
N ARG A 60 0.33 -31.45 -28.13
CA ARG A 60 1.02 -31.61 -29.41
C ARG A 60 2.51 -31.33 -29.27
N ILE A 61 2.86 -30.23 -28.61
CA ILE A 61 4.25 -29.82 -28.35
C ILE A 61 4.97 -30.88 -27.52
N MET A 62 4.35 -31.39 -26.45
CA MET A 62 4.94 -32.43 -25.60
C MET A 62 5.21 -33.77 -26.30
N ARG A 63 4.45 -34.08 -27.36
CA ARG A 63 4.66 -35.28 -28.19
C ARG A 63 5.80 -35.11 -29.19
N ASN A 64 6.18 -33.88 -29.53
CA ASN A 64 7.31 -33.62 -30.42
C ASN A 64 8.64 -33.84 -29.68
N LYS A 65 9.55 -34.59 -30.32
CA LYS A 65 10.89 -34.85 -29.76
C LYS A 65 11.79 -33.60 -29.75
N ALA A 66 11.59 -32.67 -30.68
CA ALA A 66 12.32 -31.41 -30.75
C ALA A 66 11.41 -30.28 -30.23
N LEU A 67 11.59 -29.92 -28.95
CA LEU A 67 10.70 -28.99 -28.25
C LEU A 67 11.08 -27.53 -28.50
N PHE A 68 12.36 -27.18 -28.64
CA PHE A 68 12.87 -25.93 -29.22
C PHE A 68 14.34 -26.16 -29.62
N PRO A 69 14.79 -25.76 -30.83
CA PRO A 69 16.18 -25.94 -31.24
C PRO A 69 17.16 -25.03 -30.48
N GLU A 70 16.65 -23.95 -29.89
CA GLU A 70 17.45 -22.91 -29.20
C GLU A 70 17.80 -23.29 -27.76
N ILE A 71 17.10 -24.28 -27.17
CA ILE A 71 17.33 -24.71 -25.79
C ILE A 71 18.15 -26.01 -25.80
N ASN A 72 19.38 -25.92 -25.31
CA ASN A 72 20.33 -27.04 -25.29
C ASN A 72 19.85 -28.26 -24.48
N LYS A 73 19.01 -28.05 -23.45
CA LYS A 73 18.49 -29.11 -22.57
C LYS A 73 16.99 -29.30 -22.77
N ARG A 74 16.60 -30.53 -23.10
CA ARG A 74 15.19 -30.87 -23.33
C ARG A 74 14.34 -30.66 -22.06
N GLU A 75 14.91 -30.93 -20.89
CA GLU A 75 14.24 -30.79 -19.61
C GLU A 75 13.87 -29.32 -19.33
N ASP A 76 14.75 -28.39 -19.68
CA ASP A 76 14.50 -26.96 -19.56
C ASP A 76 13.38 -26.51 -20.52
N ALA A 77 13.38 -27.02 -21.75
CA ALA A 77 12.31 -26.75 -22.71
C ALA A 77 10.94 -27.25 -22.20
N ILE A 78 10.89 -28.49 -21.69
CA ILE A 78 9.65 -29.06 -21.10
C ILE A 78 9.17 -28.22 -19.92
N ALA A 79 10.09 -27.78 -19.05
CA ALA A 79 9.75 -26.96 -17.91
C ALA A 79 9.10 -25.64 -18.35
N ILE A 80 9.64 -24.98 -19.38
CA ILE A 80 9.10 -23.71 -19.89
C ILE A 80 7.74 -23.91 -20.55
N VAL A 81 7.55 -24.94 -21.37
CA VAL A 81 6.25 -25.24 -22.00
C VAL A 81 5.20 -25.58 -20.94
N THR A 82 5.58 -26.32 -19.90
CA THR A 82 4.69 -26.67 -18.79
C THR A 82 4.32 -25.45 -17.96
N GLU A 83 5.29 -24.57 -17.70
CA GLU A 83 5.07 -23.30 -17.02
C GLU A 83 4.14 -22.39 -17.84
N ALA A 84 4.37 -22.24 -19.15
CA ALA A 84 3.52 -21.51 -20.07
C ALA A 84 2.07 -22.01 -20.02
N TYR A 85 1.87 -23.33 -20.10
CA TYR A 85 0.55 -23.93 -20.00
C TYR A 85 -0.11 -23.68 -18.63
N ASN A 86 0.63 -23.81 -17.53
CA ASN A 86 0.09 -23.59 -16.19
C ASN A 86 -0.33 -22.13 -15.94
N ILE A 87 0.46 -21.18 -16.44
CA ILE A 87 0.12 -19.74 -16.38
C ILE A 87 -1.14 -19.47 -17.20
N LEU A 88 -1.17 -19.91 -18.46
CA LEU A 88 -2.32 -19.69 -19.34
C LEU A 88 -3.58 -20.47 -18.93
N LYS A 89 -3.44 -21.55 -18.16
CA LYS A 89 -4.58 -22.31 -17.64
C LYS A 89 -5.19 -21.69 -16.39
N ASN A 90 -4.36 -21.30 -15.43
CA ASN A 90 -4.82 -20.94 -14.08
C ASN A 90 -4.79 -19.43 -13.81
N LYS A 91 -3.97 -18.67 -14.55
CA LYS A 91 -3.67 -17.26 -14.29
C LYS A 91 -3.71 -16.40 -15.55
N LYS A 92 -4.51 -16.80 -16.56
CA LYS A 92 -4.62 -16.11 -17.85
C LYS A 92 -4.97 -14.63 -17.68
N ASP A 93 -6.01 -14.34 -16.90
CA ASP A 93 -6.48 -12.97 -16.69
C ASP A 93 -5.40 -12.09 -16.06
N THR A 94 -4.71 -12.62 -15.05
CA THR A 94 -3.57 -11.93 -14.41
C THR A 94 -2.42 -11.73 -15.40
N TYR A 95 -2.14 -12.73 -16.24
CA TYR A 95 -1.10 -12.65 -17.26
C TYR A 95 -1.41 -11.60 -18.33
N ASP A 96 -2.64 -11.56 -18.83
CA ASP A 96 -3.11 -10.58 -19.81
C ASP A 96 -3.13 -9.17 -19.21
N MET A 97 -3.46 -9.04 -17.93
CA MET A 97 -3.36 -7.77 -17.20
C MET A 97 -1.91 -7.29 -17.10
N VAL A 98 -0.95 -8.17 -16.85
CA VAL A 98 0.48 -7.83 -16.79
C VAL A 98 1.01 -7.45 -18.19
N LEU A 99 0.61 -8.18 -19.23
CA LEU A 99 0.97 -7.87 -20.62
C LEU A 99 0.47 -6.48 -21.05
N SER A 100 -0.81 -6.19 -20.80
CA SER A 100 -1.42 -4.89 -21.14
C SER A 100 -0.86 -3.73 -20.31
N ASN A 101 -0.39 -3.98 -19.09
CA ASN A 101 0.18 -2.97 -18.18
C ASN A 101 1.69 -3.17 -17.97
N SER A 102 2.40 -3.65 -18.99
CA SER A 102 3.82 -4.04 -18.91
C SER A 102 4.71 -2.98 -18.25
N TYR A 103 4.42 -1.68 -18.50
CA TYR A 103 5.17 -0.56 -17.93
C TYR A 103 5.10 -0.47 -16.39
N MET A 104 4.01 -0.91 -15.76
CA MET A 104 3.86 -0.87 -14.30
C MET A 104 4.53 -2.05 -13.58
N TYR A 105 4.61 -3.22 -14.24
CA TYR A 105 4.90 -4.49 -13.56
C TYR A 105 6.19 -5.18 -14.02
N LEU A 106 6.70 -4.87 -15.21
CA LEU A 106 8.06 -5.25 -15.61
C LEU A 106 9.04 -4.28 -14.96
N GLY A 107 9.12 -4.38 -13.64
CA GLY A 107 10.10 -3.70 -12.82
C GLY A 107 11.49 -4.13 -13.22
N ASN A 108 12.15 -3.31 -14.03
CA ASN A 108 13.58 -3.14 -13.95
C ASN A 108 13.94 -2.90 -12.48
N LYS A 109 15.04 -3.47 -11.94
CA LYS A 109 15.41 -3.40 -10.51
C LYS A 109 15.37 -1.97 -9.91
N LYS A 110 15.44 -0.94 -10.76
CA LYS A 110 15.33 0.49 -10.42
C LYS A 110 13.90 0.97 -10.10
N ASN A 111 12.85 0.33 -10.60
CA ASN A 111 11.45 0.73 -10.37
C ASN A 111 10.87 0.21 -9.04
N PHE A 112 11.53 -0.76 -8.39
CA PHE A 112 11.16 -1.20 -7.03
C PHE A 112 11.26 -0.05 -6.02
N ASN A 113 12.25 0.83 -6.19
CA ASN A 113 12.37 2.03 -5.36
C ASN A 113 11.16 2.95 -5.58
N ASN A 114 10.69 3.12 -6.81
CA ASN A 114 9.56 4.01 -7.10
C ASN A 114 8.25 3.46 -6.50
N ASN A 115 8.03 2.14 -6.59
CA ASN A 115 6.86 1.50 -5.98
C ASN A 115 6.97 1.48 -4.44
N PHE A 116 8.19 1.33 -3.89
CA PHE A 116 8.43 1.49 -2.46
C PHE A 116 8.13 2.91 -1.97
N TYR A 117 8.56 3.95 -2.70
CA TYR A 117 8.21 5.33 -2.38
C TYR A 117 6.70 5.57 -2.45
N LEU A 118 6.01 5.00 -3.45
CA LEU A 118 4.56 5.12 -3.57
C LEU A 118 3.82 4.42 -2.44
N LEU A 119 4.29 3.23 -2.04
CA LEU A 119 3.78 2.48 -0.88
C LEU A 119 4.01 3.27 0.43
N LEU A 120 5.19 3.87 0.58
CA LEU A 120 5.56 4.66 1.75
C LEU A 120 4.74 5.96 1.82
N LEU A 121 4.53 6.62 0.69
CA LEU A 121 3.67 7.81 0.58
C LEU A 121 2.21 7.46 0.92
N SER A 122 1.71 6.32 0.44
CA SER A 122 0.38 5.79 0.78
C SER A 122 0.27 5.47 2.27
N GLY A 123 1.31 4.88 2.87
CA GLY A 123 1.36 4.61 4.32
C GLY A 123 1.37 5.89 5.17
N MET A 124 2.04 6.94 4.71
CA MET A 124 2.00 8.25 5.36
C MET A 124 0.62 8.90 5.25
N ALA A 125 0.01 8.86 4.06
CA ALA A 125 -1.34 9.41 3.85
C ALA A 125 -2.39 8.71 4.73
N SER A 126 -2.34 7.37 4.83
CA SER A 126 -3.26 6.62 5.70
C SER A 126 -3.04 6.94 7.18
N SER A 127 -1.78 7.08 7.62
CA SER A 127 -1.45 7.47 9.00
C SER A 127 -2.01 8.84 9.37
N ILE A 128 -1.89 9.84 8.48
CA ILE A 128 -2.49 11.17 8.68
C ILE A 128 -4.01 11.06 8.83
N THR A 129 -4.66 10.25 8.01
CA THR A 129 -6.10 10.05 8.04
C THR A 129 -6.56 9.42 9.36
N ILE A 130 -5.81 8.44 9.88
CA ILE A 130 -6.08 7.79 11.16
C ILE A 130 -5.91 8.79 12.32
N ILE A 131 -4.83 9.57 12.32
CA ILE A 131 -4.59 10.59 13.36
C ILE A 131 -5.71 11.63 13.37
N ALA A 132 -6.12 12.11 12.20
CA ALA A 132 -7.23 13.05 12.08
C ALA A 132 -8.55 12.46 12.59
N ALA A 133 -8.83 11.19 12.29
CA ALA A 133 -10.01 10.49 12.78
C ALA A 133 -10.00 10.34 14.32
N VAL A 134 -8.87 9.95 14.91
CA VAL A 134 -8.71 9.84 16.37
C VAL A 134 -8.89 11.21 17.04
N PHE A 135 -8.32 12.27 16.47
CA PHE A 135 -8.46 13.63 16.99
C PHE A 135 -9.92 14.11 16.92
N ALA A 136 -10.59 13.91 15.79
CA ALA A 136 -12.00 14.24 15.61
C ALA A 136 -12.88 13.49 16.62
N PHE A 137 -12.63 12.19 16.82
CA PHE A 137 -13.37 11.38 17.78
C PHE A 137 -13.17 11.85 19.23
N LYS A 138 -11.92 12.14 19.63
CA LYS A 138 -11.60 12.68 20.96
C LYS A 138 -12.29 14.04 21.20
N ARG A 139 -12.32 14.90 20.19
CA ARG A 139 -13.01 16.20 20.24
C ARG A 139 -14.53 16.02 20.36
N LEU A 140 -15.11 15.04 19.67
CA LEU A 140 -16.54 14.76 19.75
C LEU A 140 -16.93 14.27 21.15
N MET A 141 -16.13 13.37 21.73
CA MET A 141 -16.32 12.88 23.10
C MET A 141 -16.19 13.99 24.16
N SER A 142 -15.25 14.93 23.99
CA SER A 142 -15.11 16.04 24.95
C SER A 142 -16.26 17.04 24.89
N MET A 143 -16.96 17.16 23.75
CA MET A 143 -18.15 18.00 23.62
C MET A 143 -19.41 17.35 24.21
N GLN A 144 -19.44 16.02 24.30
CA GLN A 144 -20.52 15.26 24.94
C GLN A 144 -20.35 15.16 26.46
N ALA A 145 -19.18 15.52 27.01
CA ALA A 145 -19.00 15.60 28.45
C ALA A 145 -19.90 16.73 29.01
N PRO A 146 -20.85 16.43 29.91
CA PRO A 146 -21.75 17.44 30.46
C PRO A 146 -20.91 18.50 31.17
N LYS A 147 -21.12 19.78 30.81
CA LYS A 147 -20.52 20.91 31.52
C LYS A 147 -20.94 20.79 32.99
N LYS A 148 -20.03 20.37 33.86
CA LYS A 148 -20.27 20.40 35.31
C LYS A 148 -20.62 21.84 35.66
N HIS A 149 -21.88 22.07 36.01
CA HIS A 149 -22.40 23.36 36.45
C HIS A 149 -21.55 23.79 37.65
N LYS A 150 -20.65 24.74 37.45
CA LYS A 150 -19.84 25.31 38.52
C LYS A 150 -20.80 26.17 39.35
N ASN A 151 -21.37 25.57 40.40
CA ASN A 151 -22.25 26.25 41.34
C ASN A 151 -21.38 27.21 42.17
N SER A 152 -21.19 28.43 41.66
CA SER A 152 -20.57 29.52 42.41
C SER A 152 -21.57 29.99 43.46
N ASN A 153 -21.50 29.39 44.65
CA ASN A 153 -22.25 29.83 45.80
C ASN A 153 -21.62 31.14 46.32
N SER A 154 -22.06 32.24 45.72
CA SER A 154 -21.84 33.60 46.20
C SER A 154 -23.04 33.99 47.05
N LYS A 155 -22.85 34.06 48.38
CA LYS A 155 -23.31 35.17 49.23
C LYS A 155 -23.03 34.93 50.73
N ASN A 156 -22.25 35.88 51.26
CA ASN A 156 -22.41 36.59 52.54
C ASN A 156 -22.36 35.82 53.88
N SER A 157 -21.25 36.03 54.60
CA SER A 157 -21.35 36.45 56.00
C SER A 157 -20.36 37.58 56.29
N THR A 158 -20.90 38.60 56.94
CA THR A 158 -20.37 39.93 57.18
C THR A 158 -19.68 40.01 58.54
N LEU A 159 -18.72 40.92 58.67
CA LEU A 159 -18.27 41.61 59.89
C LEU A 159 -17.47 40.82 60.96
N LYS A 160 -16.18 41.15 61.07
CA LYS A 160 -15.65 41.76 62.32
C LYS A 160 -14.47 42.69 62.03
N LYS A 161 -14.66 43.97 62.40
CA LYS A 161 -13.64 45.02 62.54
C LYS A 161 -12.61 44.60 63.59
N GLU A 162 -11.32 44.89 63.41
CA GLU A 162 -10.52 45.97 64.06
C GLU A 162 -9.07 45.43 63.93
N SER A 163 -7.97 46.16 63.74
CA SER A 163 -7.62 47.57 63.86
C SER A 163 -6.13 47.71 63.48
N LEU A 164 -5.74 48.85 62.89
CA LEU A 164 -4.48 49.61 63.11
C LEU A 164 -3.13 48.83 63.00
N THR A 165 -2.15 49.19 62.17
CA THR A 165 -1.41 50.46 62.07
C THR A 165 -0.54 50.40 60.80
N ASN A 166 -0.61 51.39 59.91
CA ASN A 166 0.35 52.51 59.76
C ASN A 166 1.84 52.12 59.60
N VAL A 167 2.43 52.52 58.46
CA VAL A 167 3.68 53.33 58.29
C VAL A 167 4.10 53.19 56.81
N HIS A 168 3.83 54.19 55.97
CA HIS A 168 4.77 55.24 55.52
C HIS A 168 5.93 54.69 54.64
N ALA A 169 5.83 54.75 53.31
CA ALA A 169 6.29 55.84 52.41
C ALA A 169 7.73 55.58 51.85
N PRO A 170 8.29 56.39 50.91
CA PRO A 170 8.66 55.92 49.56
C PRO A 170 10.16 56.14 49.21
N SER A 171 10.62 55.63 48.05
CA SER A 171 11.77 56.17 47.26
C SER A 171 12.03 55.26 46.05
N SER A 172 11.91 55.74 44.80
CA SER A 172 12.98 56.30 43.95
C SER A 172 14.21 55.37 43.84
N SER A 173 14.70 54.91 42.69
CA SER A 173 15.14 55.70 41.53
C SER A 173 15.95 54.82 40.53
N LYS A 174 16.01 55.28 39.26
CA LYS A 174 17.14 55.23 38.28
C LYS A 174 17.68 53.85 37.79
N SER A 175 17.63 53.52 36.50
CA SER A 175 18.31 54.02 35.27
C SER A 175 19.62 53.28 34.90
N SER A 176 19.68 52.75 33.68
CA SER A 176 20.78 52.75 32.66
C SER A 176 20.53 51.52 31.78
N ILE A 177 20.30 51.56 30.46
CA ILE A 177 21.01 52.19 29.32
C ILE A 177 22.52 52.01 29.40
N LYS A 178 23.02 51.01 28.66
CA LYS A 178 24.27 51.11 27.91
C LYS A 178 24.20 50.26 26.65
N SER A 179 24.36 50.93 25.51
CA SER A 179 24.81 50.36 24.25
C SER A 179 26.34 50.43 24.16
N LYS A 180 26.93 49.52 23.39
CA LYS A 180 28.09 49.70 22.48
C LYS A 180 28.22 48.40 21.67
N ILE A 181 27.95 48.46 20.35
CA ILE A 181 28.94 48.49 19.26
C ILE A 181 29.84 47.27 19.32
#